data_AF-A0A7C4HC90-F1
#
_entry.id   AF-A0A7C4HC90-F1
#
_cell.length_a   1.000
_cell.length_b   1.000
_cell.length_c   1.000
_cell.angle_alpha   90.00
_cell.angle_beta   90.00
_cell.angle_gamma   90.00
#
_symmetry.space_group_name_H-M   'P 1'
#
loop_
_entity.id
_entity.type
_entity.pdbx_description
1 polymer ?
#
loop_
_entity_poly.entity_id
_entity_poly.type
_entity_poly.pdbx_seq_one_letter_code
_entity_poly.pdbx_strand_id
1 'polypeptide(L)'
;MSVSNALREIEAIERLIKPYEFFSYDAKRVLMSLKDLRDALNIMDKEKIKHKINEMSNIEVAAAPYRGYGFIEEALEHAKRLLDELKKIVGE
;
A
#
# COMPACT_ATOMS: atom_id res chain seq x y z
N MET A 1 -0.10 16.44 6.34
CA MET A 1 0.58 15.93 5.14
C MET A 1 -0.48 15.51 4.12
N SER A 2 -0.14 15.45 2.83
CA SER A 2 -1.09 15.55 1.70
C SER A 2 -1.40 14.18 1.08
N VAL A 3 -2.58 14.04 0.48
CA VAL A 3 -2.94 12.97 -0.46
C VAL A 3 -1.82 12.69 -1.47
N SER A 4 -1.08 13.73 -1.89
CA SER A 4 0.07 13.62 -2.79
C SER A 4 1.20 12.73 -2.26
N ASN A 5 1.45 12.71 -0.94
CA ASN A 5 2.45 11.84 -0.36
C ASN A 5 1.98 10.38 -0.35
N ALA A 6 0.73 10.14 0.04
CA ALA A 6 0.14 8.80 -0.03
C ALA A 6 0.21 8.23 -1.46
N LEU A 7 -0.09 9.05 -2.48
CA LEU A 7 0.04 8.64 -3.88
C LEU A 7 1.49 8.32 -4.28
N ARG A 8 2.49 9.07 -3.77
CA ARG A 8 3.92 8.78 -4.01
C ARG A 8 4.35 7.45 -3.40
N GLU A 9 3.92 7.17 -2.17
CA GLU A 9 4.24 5.90 -1.52
C GLU A 9 3.57 4.73 -2.27
N ILE A 10 2.32 4.90 -2.75
CA ILE A 10 1.65 3.91 -3.62
C ILE A 10 2.49 3.65 -4.88
N GLU A 11 2.93 4.69 -5.58
CA GLU A 11 3.73 4.55 -6.81
C GLU A 11 5.06 3.83 -6.55
N ALA A 12 5.72 4.11 -5.42
CA ALA A 12 6.96 3.43 -5.04
C ALA A 12 6.74 1.92 -4.84
N ILE A 13 5.67 1.54 -4.12
CA ILE A 13 5.32 0.13 -3.92
C ILE A 13 4.94 -0.53 -5.25
N GLU A 14 4.13 0.14 -6.08
CA GLU A 14 3.75 -0.35 -7.40
C GLU A 14 5.00 -0.63 -8.25
N ARG A 15 6.00 0.26 -8.24
CA ARG A 15 7.24 0.07 -9.00
C ARG A 15 8.04 -1.18 -8.58
N LEU A 16 8.06 -1.47 -7.28
CA LEU A 16 8.78 -2.63 -6.73
C LEU A 16 8.04 -3.95 -7.02
N ILE A 17 6.71 -3.94 -6.96
CA ILE A 17 5.90 -5.16 -7.05
C ILE A 17 5.44 -5.48 -8.48
N LYS A 18 5.24 -4.47 -9.34
CA LYS A 18 4.74 -4.63 -10.72
C LYS A 18 5.49 -5.63 -11.58
N PRO A 19 6.84 -5.76 -11.50
CA PRO A 19 7.56 -6.80 -12.24
C PRO A 19 7.07 -8.23 -11.93
N TYR A 20 6.44 -8.43 -10.77
CA TYR A 20 5.97 -9.73 -10.27
C TYR A 20 4.46 -9.97 -10.48
N GLU A 21 3.72 -9.03 -11.08
CA GLU A 21 2.26 -9.09 -11.24
C GLU A 21 1.76 -10.41 -11.84
N PHE A 22 2.45 -10.92 -12.86
CA PHE A 22 2.09 -12.16 -13.55
C PHE A 22 2.76 -13.40 -12.96
N PHE A 23 3.70 -13.22 -12.05
CA PHE A 23 4.51 -14.30 -11.46
C PHE A 23 4.05 -14.67 -10.05
N SER A 24 3.30 -13.79 -9.37
CA SER A 24 2.78 -14.02 -8.03
C SER A 24 1.33 -13.55 -7.93
N TYR A 25 0.48 -14.46 -7.48
CA TYR A 25 -0.91 -14.15 -7.14
C TYR A 25 -0.99 -13.03 -6.09
N ASP A 26 -0.07 -13.03 -5.13
CA ASP A 26 -0.02 -12.01 -4.08
C ASP A 26 0.41 -10.65 -4.63
N ALA A 27 1.38 -10.61 -5.56
CA ALA A 27 1.77 -9.37 -6.22
C ALA A 27 0.58 -8.73 -6.95
N LYS A 28 -0.18 -9.54 -7.72
CA LYS A 28 -1.39 -9.07 -8.40
C LYS A 28 -2.43 -8.51 -7.43
N ARG A 29 -2.69 -9.21 -6.31
CA ARG A 29 -3.64 -8.76 -5.30
C ARG A 29 -3.22 -7.45 -4.64
N VAL A 30 -1.94 -7.30 -4.32
CA VAL A 30 -1.40 -6.06 -3.75
C VAL A 30 -1.59 -4.90 -4.73
N LEU A 31 -1.23 -5.07 -6.00
CA LEU A 31 -1.38 -4.02 -7.02
C LEU A 31 -2.85 -3.60 -7.23
N MET A 32 -3.79 -4.57 -7.23
CA MET A 32 -5.22 -4.24 -7.26
C MET A 32 -5.64 -3.43 -6.02
N SER A 33 -5.22 -3.84 -4.83
CA SER A 33 -5.55 -3.13 -3.59
C SER A 33 -4.99 -1.70 -3.57
N LEU A 34 -3.78 -1.49 -4.09
CA LEU A 34 -3.16 -0.17 -4.22
C LEU A 34 -3.88 0.71 -5.23
N LYS A 35 -4.36 0.13 -6.35
CA LYS A 35 -5.20 0.83 -7.32
C LYS A 35 -6.51 1.30 -6.68
N ASP A 36 -7.20 0.41 -5.97
CA ASP A 36 -8.46 0.75 -5.28
C ASP A 36 -8.24 1.86 -4.24
N LEU A 37 -7.11 1.83 -3.52
CA LEU A 37 -6.75 2.87 -2.56
C LEU A 37 -6.47 4.21 -3.26
N ARG A 38 -5.75 4.21 -4.38
CA ARG A 38 -5.52 5.42 -5.20
C ARG A 38 -6.85 6.03 -5.66
N ASP A 39 -7.78 5.21 -6.13
CA ASP A 39 -9.10 5.68 -6.56
C ASP A 39 -9.89 6.27 -5.38
N ALA A 40 -9.85 5.63 -4.21
CA ALA A 40 -10.46 6.15 -2.99
C ALA A 40 -9.83 7.49 -2.53
N LEU A 41 -8.51 7.63 -2.63
CA LEU A 41 -7.80 8.87 -2.33
C LEU A 41 -8.18 10.01 -3.29
N ASN A 42 -8.33 9.71 -4.58
CA ASN A 42 -8.69 10.72 -5.60
C ASN A 42 -10.09 11.31 -5.38
N ILE A 43 -11.05 10.50 -4.91
CA ILE A 43 -12.42 10.95 -4.60
C ILE A 43 -12.61 11.28 -3.12
N MET A 44 -11.56 11.19 -2.29
CA MET A 44 -11.60 11.39 -0.84
C MET A 44 -12.66 10.53 -0.12
N ASP A 45 -12.80 9.27 -0.53
CA ASP A 45 -13.69 8.29 0.11
C ASP A 45 -13.06 7.80 1.43
N LYS A 46 -13.35 8.53 2.51
CA LYS A 46 -12.78 8.26 3.85
C LYS A 46 -13.15 6.88 4.39
N GLU A 47 -14.32 6.35 4.08
CA GLU A 47 -14.73 5.03 4.57
C GLU A 47 -13.89 3.92 3.93
N LYS A 48 -13.69 3.98 2.61
CA LYS A 48 -12.78 3.05 1.93
C LYS A 48 -11.33 3.21 2.37
N ILE A 49 -10.86 4.44 2.60
CA ILE A 49 -9.50 4.67 3.11
C ILE A 49 -9.34 4.01 4.49
N LYS A 50 -10.30 4.17 5.40
CA LYS A 50 -10.28 3.50 6.71
C LYS A 50 -10.29 1.97 6.60
N HIS A 51 -11.11 1.43 5.70
CA HIS A 51 -11.10 -0.01 5.43
C HIS A 51 -9.71 -0.49 4.99
N LYS A 52 -9.06 0.25 4.07
CA LYS A 52 -7.71 -0.07 3.59
C LYS A 52 -6.63 0.05 4.67
N ILE A 53 -6.72 1.02 5.57
CA ILE A 53 -5.82 1.14 6.75
C ILE A 53 -5.85 -0.15 7.59
N ASN A 54 -7.05 -0.68 7.84
CA ASN A 54 -7.21 -1.93 8.61
C ASN A 54 -6.62 -3.13 7.86
N GLU A 55 -6.83 -3.24 6.55
CA GLU A 55 -6.22 -4.30 5.72
C GLU A 55 -4.68 -4.21 5.74
N MET A 56 -4.13 -3.00 5.62
CA MET A 56 -2.68 -2.74 5.61
C MET A 56 -2.01 -2.94 6.97
N SER A 57 -2.75 -2.88 8.07
CA SER A 57 -2.18 -3.09 9.41
C SER A 57 -1.58 -4.49 9.60
N ASN A 58 -1.99 -5.47 8.78
CA ASN A 58 -1.47 -6.83 8.79
C ASN A 58 -0.47 -7.12 7.65
N ILE A 59 0.04 -6.09 6.97
CA ILE A 59 0.88 -6.28 5.78
C ILE A 59 2.21 -6.99 6.07
N GLU A 60 2.77 -6.82 7.28
CA GLU A 60 3.98 -7.54 7.69
C GLU A 60 3.76 -9.05 7.77
N VAL A 61 2.58 -9.49 8.21
CA VAL A 61 2.21 -10.92 8.26
C VAL A 61 2.08 -11.48 6.85
N ALA A 62 1.44 -10.73 5.94
CA ALA A 62 1.31 -11.14 4.54
C ALA A 62 2.67 -11.20 3.82
N ALA A 63 3.60 -10.31 4.18
CA ALA A 63 4.95 -10.26 3.61
C ALA A 63 5.93 -11.24 4.28
N ALA A 64 5.56 -11.90 5.39
CA ALA A 64 6.43 -12.80 6.15
C ALA A 64 7.12 -13.88 5.29
N PRO A 65 6.43 -14.54 4.32
CA PRO A 65 7.06 -15.53 3.45
C PRO A 65 8.12 -14.95 2.50
N TYR A 66 8.10 -13.63 2.31
CA TYR A 66 8.95 -12.90 1.37
C TYR A 66 9.96 -11.99 2.08
N ARG A 67 10.13 -12.14 3.41
CA ARG A 67 11.17 -11.43 4.16
C ARG A 67 12.56 -11.83 3.68
N GLY A 68 13.50 -10.88 3.73
CA GLY A 68 14.87 -11.09 3.25
C GLY A 68 15.08 -10.84 1.75
N TYR A 69 14.01 -10.65 0.96
CA TYR A 69 14.12 -10.07 -0.37
C TYR A 69 14.19 -8.54 -0.26
N GLY A 70 15.28 -7.93 -0.76
CA GLY A 70 15.52 -6.49 -0.58
C GLY A 70 14.37 -5.59 -1.06
N PHE A 71 13.77 -5.91 -2.21
CA PHE A 71 12.63 -5.15 -2.74
C PHE A 71 11.36 -5.27 -1.88
N ILE A 72 11.20 -6.36 -1.12
CA ILE A 72 10.08 -6.55 -0.18
C ILE A 72 10.29 -5.71 1.07
N GLU A 73 11.52 -5.68 1.59
CA GLU A 73 11.86 -4.82 2.74
C GLU A 73 11.60 -3.34 2.40
N GLU A 74 12.04 -2.90 1.23
CA GLU A 74 11.79 -1.54 0.73
C GLU A 74 10.29 -1.26 0.53
N ALA A 75 9.54 -2.20 -0.06
CA ALA A 75 8.09 -2.08 -0.21
C ALA A 75 7.37 -1.99 1.14
N LEU A 76 7.84 -2.71 2.17
CA LEU A 76 7.29 -2.63 3.53
C LEU A 76 7.57 -1.29 4.19
N GLU A 77 8.74 -0.68 3.97
CA GLU A 77 9.02 0.67 4.46
C GLU A 77 8.07 1.70 3.84
N HIS A 78 7.87 1.64 2.52
CA HIS A 78 6.90 2.49 1.83
C HIS A 78 5.47 2.24 2.32
N ALA A 79 5.10 0.98 2.57
CA ALA A 79 3.78 0.63 3.10
C ALA A 79 3.54 1.22 4.51
N LYS A 80 4.55 1.25 5.37
CA LYS A 80 4.47 1.89 6.70
C LYS A 80 4.26 3.41 6.58
N ARG A 81 5.04 4.06 5.71
CA ARG A 81 4.87 5.50 5.45
C ARG A 81 3.50 5.80 4.88
N LEU A 82 3.02 4.99 3.93
CA LEU A 82 1.67 5.09 3.38
C LEU A 82 0.63 5.00 4.49
N LEU A 83 0.71 4.00 5.38
CA LEU A 83 -0.21 3.83 6.49
C LEU A 83 -0.28 5.07 7.40
N ASP A 84 0.87 5.66 7.73
CA ASP A 84 0.94 6.89 8.52
C ASP A 84 0.30 8.08 7.81
N GLU A 85 0.49 8.20 6.49
CA GLU A 85 -0.16 9.24 5.69
C GLU A 85 -1.68 9.06 5.62
N LEU A 86 -2.16 7.82 5.44
CA LEU A 86 -3.58 7.52 5.42
C LEU A 86 -4.26 7.86 6.75
N LYS A 87 -3.65 7.50 7.89
CA LYS A 87 -4.15 7.83 9.24
C LYS A 87 -4.32 9.33 9.43
N LYS A 88 -3.30 10.12 9.02
CA LYS A 88 -3.37 11.59 9.03
C LYS A 88 -4.51 12.14 8.17
N ILE A 89 -4.80 11.53 7.02
CA ILE A 89 -5.88 11.95 6.11
C ILE A 89 -7.26 11.71 6.73
N VAL A 90 -7.44 10.60 7.44
CA VAL A 90 -8.72 10.25 8.07
C VAL A 90 -8.89 10.84 9.48
N GLY A 91 -7.83 11.40 10.06
CA GLY A 91 -7.83 12.04 11.38
C GLY A 91 -7.65 11.06 12.55
N GLU A 92 -6.92 9.97 12.31
CA GLU A 92 -6.55 8.94 13.31
C GLU A 92 -5.07 9.03 13.72
#